data_AF-A0A0F9F8Q5-F1
#
_entry.id   AF-A0A0F9F8Q5-F1
#
_cell.length_a   1.000
_cell.length_b   1.000
_cell.length_c   1.000
_cell.angle_alpha   90.00
_cell.angle_beta   90.00
_cell.angle_gamma   90.00
#
_symmetry.space_group_name_H-M   'P 1'
#
loop_
_entity.id
_entity.type
_entity.pdbx_description
1 polymer ?
#
loop_
_entity_poly.entity_id
_entity_poly.type
_entity_poly.pdbx_seq_one_letter_code
_entity_poly.pdbx_strand_id
1 'polypeptide(L)'
;MTQYAVTFSPLERSVTVEGGTTLLEAVGKAHITIDSVCGGDGICGRCKMIVREGPVGGTPTALLTREEVRQGVVLACQTTVEGDLQIEIPEETRAKEKTVIDRDAQRFRAVTSGTKRHEFERSPIADKLLLHLEPPTLDNNIDDCRRIEDWISKFTGISSIQTGLKIIRQIPDILRENEFTVTAIIGRRQGVVEVIDIEGGDTSAQNFMAVVDVGTSTIVVHLVDAVTMATVGAQACFNSQSNFGAEVTARIIAAEKRGPETLQRVLVEDINRLISALAAEHSVNLKDITAVVCAGNTAMMHFLLGIPTRNIRRSPYIATTIEP
;
A
#
# COMPACT_ATOMS: atom_id res chain seq x y z
N MET A 1 -24.42 16.90 1.26
CA MET A 1 -23.40 17.96 1.06
C MET A 1 -23.21 18.13 -0.44
N THR A 2 -23.06 19.36 -0.92
CA THR A 2 -22.83 19.64 -2.34
C THR A 2 -21.43 19.14 -2.73
N GLN A 3 -21.33 18.42 -3.84
CA GLN A 3 -20.07 17.94 -4.38
C GLN A 3 -19.70 18.78 -5.61
N TYR A 4 -18.41 19.01 -5.78
CA TYR A 4 -17.85 19.81 -6.86
C TYR A 4 -16.72 19.07 -7.56
N ALA A 5 -16.60 19.28 -8.87
CA ALA A 5 -15.52 18.74 -9.68
C ALA A 5 -14.31 19.69 -9.67
N VAL A 6 -13.13 19.16 -9.38
CA VAL A 6 -11.87 19.89 -9.44
C VAL A 6 -10.96 19.23 -10.46
N THR A 7 -10.60 19.98 -11.50
CA THR A 7 -9.74 19.52 -12.59
C THR A 7 -8.36 20.16 -12.48
N PHE A 8 -7.32 19.33 -12.52
CA PHE A 8 -5.92 19.73 -12.38
C PHE A 8 -5.17 19.68 -13.73
N SER A 9 -4.74 20.83 -14.22
CA SER A 9 -3.88 21.01 -15.40
C SER A 9 -2.40 21.14 -14.96
N PRO A 10 -1.41 20.63 -15.72
CA PRO A 10 -1.47 20.00 -17.05
C PRO A 10 -1.69 18.48 -17.04
N LEU A 11 -2.03 17.89 -15.90
CA LEU A 11 -2.15 16.43 -15.73
C LEU A 11 -3.50 15.85 -16.19
N GLU A 12 -4.46 16.73 -16.49
CA GLU A 12 -5.84 16.42 -16.88
C GLU A 12 -6.55 15.44 -15.92
N ARG A 13 -6.21 15.50 -14.62
CA ARG A 13 -6.85 14.69 -13.59
C ARG A 13 -8.00 15.45 -12.96
N SER A 14 -9.14 14.78 -12.82
CA SER A 14 -10.33 15.34 -12.18
C SER A 14 -10.74 14.53 -10.97
N VAL A 15 -11.19 15.21 -9.91
CA VAL A 15 -11.73 14.58 -8.70
C VAL A 15 -12.99 15.29 -8.24
N THR A 16 -13.88 14.52 -7.62
CA THR A 16 -15.08 15.05 -6.98
C THR A 16 -14.85 15.16 -5.49
N VAL A 17 -15.05 16.36 -4.94
CA VAL A 17 -14.85 16.64 -3.51
C VAL A 17 -16.06 17.36 -2.91
N GLU A 18 -16.21 17.26 -1.60
CA GLU A 18 -17.26 17.99 -0.88
C GLU A 18 -16.90 19.47 -0.76
N GLY A 19 -17.89 20.35 -0.86
CA GLY A 19 -17.72 21.78 -0.60
C GLY A 19 -17.06 22.03 0.75
N GLY A 20 -16.07 22.91 0.79
CA GLY A 20 -15.25 23.20 1.97
C GLY A 20 -13.97 22.34 2.09
N THR A 21 -13.78 21.31 1.24
CA THR A 21 -12.51 20.59 1.15
C THR A 21 -11.40 21.55 0.70
N THR A 22 -10.19 21.43 1.26
CA THR A 22 -9.06 22.27 0.80
C THR A 22 -8.52 21.80 -0.55
N LEU A 23 -7.94 22.71 -1.34
CA LEU A 23 -7.27 22.35 -2.59
C LEU A 23 -6.11 21.35 -2.37
N LEU A 24 -5.43 21.42 -1.21
CA LEU A 24 -4.39 20.46 -0.82
C LEU A 24 -4.97 19.04 -0.62
N GLU A 25 -6.16 18.93 -0.03
CA GLU A 25 -6.83 17.64 0.11
C GLU A 25 -7.40 17.15 -1.23
N ALA A 26 -7.90 18.06 -2.07
CA ALA A 26 -8.38 17.73 -3.40
C ALA A 26 -7.26 17.20 -4.31
N VAL A 27 -6.09 17.85 -4.33
CA VAL A 27 -4.94 17.38 -5.12
C VAL A 27 -4.40 16.04 -4.59
N GLY A 28 -4.45 15.83 -3.26
CA GLY A 28 -4.14 14.55 -2.64
C GLY A 28 -5.10 13.45 -3.06
N LYS A 29 -6.42 13.72 -3.12
CA LYS A 29 -7.43 12.79 -3.67
C LYS A 29 -7.22 12.52 -5.17
N ALA A 30 -6.63 13.46 -5.91
CA ALA A 30 -6.24 13.26 -7.31
C ALA A 30 -4.93 12.47 -7.45
N HIS A 31 -4.34 12.02 -6.34
CA HIS A 31 -3.05 11.33 -6.27
C HIS A 31 -1.94 12.12 -6.97
N ILE A 32 -1.99 13.45 -6.85
CA ILE A 32 -0.97 14.36 -7.33
C ILE A 32 -0.18 14.85 -6.11
N THR A 33 1.14 14.71 -6.16
CA THR A 33 2.03 15.18 -5.09
C THR A 33 2.53 16.58 -5.42
N ILE A 34 2.35 17.50 -4.50
CA ILE A 34 2.84 18.87 -4.61
C ILE A 34 3.80 19.21 -3.46
N ASP A 35 4.69 20.19 -3.67
CA ASP A 35 5.61 20.65 -2.63
C ASP A 35 4.86 21.33 -1.47
N SER A 36 4.53 20.54 -0.43
CA SER A 36 3.68 20.93 0.69
C SER A 36 4.34 20.65 2.05
N VAL A 37 5.57 21.15 2.24
CA VAL A 37 6.41 20.81 3.41
C VAL A 37 5.75 20.98 4.79
N CYS A 38 4.89 21.99 4.97
CA CYS A 38 4.22 22.23 6.25
C CYS A 38 2.96 21.38 6.48
N GLY A 39 2.60 20.47 5.57
CA GLY A 39 1.43 19.59 5.76
C GLY A 39 0.08 20.31 5.88
N GLY A 40 0.04 21.57 5.45
CA GLY A 40 -1.17 22.40 5.45
C GLY A 40 -1.27 23.46 6.54
N ASP A 41 -0.25 23.63 7.39
CA ASP A 41 -0.24 24.64 8.46
C ASP A 41 -0.17 26.10 7.96
N GLY A 42 -0.03 26.33 6.66
CA GLY A 42 -0.08 27.68 6.06
C GLY A 42 1.17 28.54 6.29
N ILE A 43 2.28 27.96 6.78
CA ILE A 43 3.48 28.70 7.18
C ILE A 43 4.60 28.73 6.13
N CYS A 44 4.59 27.84 5.13
CA CYS A 44 5.71 27.70 4.20
C CYS A 44 5.56 28.40 2.84
N GLY A 45 4.33 28.67 2.39
CA GLY A 45 4.07 29.33 1.12
C GLY A 45 4.42 28.53 -0.15
N ARG A 46 4.71 27.23 -0.04
CA ARG A 46 5.20 26.41 -1.18
C ARG A 46 4.12 25.72 -2.00
N CYS A 47 2.94 25.49 -1.44
CA CYS A 47 1.84 24.79 -2.10
C CYS A 47 1.04 25.72 -3.06
N LYS A 48 1.75 26.47 -3.91
CA LYS A 48 1.14 27.44 -4.82
C LYS A 48 0.38 26.72 -5.93
N MET A 49 -0.82 27.21 -6.23
CA MET A 49 -1.67 26.77 -7.32
C MET A 49 -2.29 27.99 -7.99
N ILE A 50 -2.68 27.88 -9.25
CA ILE A 50 -3.31 28.97 -9.99
C ILE A 50 -4.77 28.59 -10.25
N VAL A 51 -5.70 29.41 -9.76
CA VAL A 51 -7.13 29.25 -10.07
C VAL A 51 -7.39 29.84 -11.45
N ARG A 52 -7.77 28.99 -12.41
CA ARG A 52 -8.14 29.42 -13.76
C ARG A 52 -9.62 29.74 -13.85
N GLU A 53 -10.47 28.87 -13.29
CA GLU A 53 -11.92 29.03 -13.29
C GLU A 53 -12.53 28.54 -11.98
N GLY A 54 -13.65 29.17 -11.60
CA GLY A 54 -14.52 28.73 -10.50
C GLY A 54 -14.30 29.45 -9.16
N PRO A 55 -15.27 29.34 -8.22
CA PRO A 55 -15.23 30.04 -6.95
C PRO A 55 -14.42 29.28 -5.90
N VAL A 56 -13.49 29.99 -5.26
CA VAL A 56 -12.68 29.48 -4.15
C VAL A 56 -12.95 30.29 -2.88
N GLY A 57 -12.96 29.60 -1.75
CA GLY A 57 -12.97 30.20 -0.42
C GLY A 57 -11.56 30.30 0.16
N GLY A 58 -11.36 31.18 1.13
CA GLY A 58 -10.09 31.37 1.84
C GLY A 58 -9.60 32.81 1.83
N THR A 59 -8.82 33.18 2.85
CA THR A 59 -8.25 34.53 2.97
C THR A 59 -6.85 34.61 2.34
N PRO A 60 -6.53 35.70 1.61
CA PRO A 60 -5.18 35.92 1.10
C PRO A 60 -4.15 35.93 2.24
N THR A 61 -3.14 35.09 2.13
CA THR A 61 -2.05 35.02 3.11
C THR A 61 -0.95 36.04 2.80
N ALA A 62 -0.27 36.55 3.82
CA ALA A 62 0.89 37.44 3.67
C ALA A 62 2.11 36.81 2.95
N LEU A 63 2.05 35.51 2.67
CA LEU A 63 3.07 34.74 1.96
C LEU A 63 2.99 34.86 0.42
N LEU A 64 1.95 35.53 -0.10
CA LEU A 64 1.78 35.79 -1.53
C LEU A 64 2.05 37.26 -1.84
N THR A 65 2.78 37.50 -2.92
CA THR A 65 2.98 38.85 -3.45
C THR A 65 1.70 39.37 -4.11
N ARG A 66 1.58 40.69 -4.25
CA ARG A 66 0.43 41.30 -4.91
C ARG A 66 0.28 40.87 -6.37
N GLU A 67 1.39 40.58 -7.04
CA GLU A 67 1.38 40.13 -8.43
C GLU A 67 0.86 38.69 -8.53
N GLU A 68 1.32 37.80 -7.65
CA GLU A 68 0.81 36.42 -7.56
C GLU A 68 -0.70 36.38 -7.32
N VAL A 69 -1.21 37.20 -6.38
CA VAL A 69 -2.65 37.28 -6.12
C VAL A 69 -3.42 37.77 -7.35
N ARG A 70 -2.88 38.73 -8.12
CA ARG A 70 -3.50 39.20 -9.37
C ARG A 70 -3.54 38.14 -10.46
N GLN A 71 -2.56 37.24 -10.47
CA GLN A 71 -2.48 36.12 -11.40
C GLN A 71 -3.36 34.92 -10.97
N GLY A 72 -4.12 35.05 -9.88
CA GLY A 72 -4.97 33.97 -9.36
C GLY A 72 -4.20 32.92 -8.58
N VAL A 73 -2.98 33.22 -8.12
CA VAL A 73 -2.19 32.30 -7.30
C VAL A 73 -2.78 32.23 -5.90
N VAL A 74 -2.98 31.01 -5.43
CA VAL A 74 -3.51 30.67 -4.11
C VAL A 74 -2.62 29.64 -3.43
N LEU A 75 -2.71 29.55 -2.10
CA LEU A 75 -2.09 28.45 -1.35
C LEU A 75 -3.08 27.31 -1.23
N ALA A 76 -2.75 26.15 -1.79
CA ALA A 76 -3.63 24.99 -1.83
C ALA A 76 -4.13 24.58 -0.43
N CYS A 77 -3.30 24.76 0.60
CA CYS A 77 -3.66 24.39 1.97
C CYS A 77 -4.59 25.37 2.70
N GLN A 78 -4.72 26.60 2.21
CA GLN A 78 -5.54 27.65 2.83
C GLN A 78 -6.76 28.02 1.99
N THR A 79 -6.97 27.30 0.88
CA THR A 79 -8.01 27.60 -0.10
C THR A 79 -9.01 26.44 -0.15
N THR A 80 -10.29 26.74 -0.02
CA THR A 80 -11.38 25.78 0.02
C THR A 80 -12.19 25.77 -1.27
N VAL A 81 -12.70 24.60 -1.65
CA VAL A 81 -13.52 24.41 -2.84
C VAL A 81 -14.97 24.83 -2.56
N GLU A 82 -15.48 25.83 -3.29
CA GLU A 82 -16.86 26.35 -3.16
C GLU A 82 -17.72 26.12 -4.41
N GLY A 83 -17.14 25.58 -5.48
CA GLY A 83 -17.79 25.30 -6.75
C GLY A 83 -16.90 24.41 -7.62
N ASP A 84 -17.32 24.15 -8.86
CA ASP A 84 -16.47 23.45 -9.82
C ASP A 84 -15.26 24.32 -10.18
N LEU A 85 -14.06 23.73 -10.18
CA LEU A 85 -12.79 24.44 -10.32
C LEU A 85 -11.92 23.89 -11.45
N GLN A 86 -11.27 24.81 -12.16
CA GLN A 86 -10.08 24.49 -12.96
C GLN A 86 -8.84 25.07 -12.28
N ILE A 87 -7.94 24.18 -11.87
CA ILE A 87 -6.70 24.52 -11.18
C ILE A 87 -5.51 24.16 -12.06
N GLU A 88 -4.59 25.10 -12.21
CA GLU A 88 -3.28 24.84 -12.80
C GLU A 88 -2.23 24.67 -11.71
N ILE A 89 -1.41 23.62 -11.85
CA ILE A 89 -0.31 23.31 -10.95
C ILE A 89 1.01 23.78 -11.57
N PRO A 90 1.64 24.84 -11.04
CA PRO A 90 2.92 25.34 -11.54
C PRO A 90 4.01 24.26 -11.51
N GLU A 91 4.93 24.29 -12.48
CA GLU A 91 6.05 23.34 -12.56
C GLU A 91 6.91 23.31 -11.29
N GLU A 92 7.10 24.47 -10.66
CA GLU A 92 7.87 24.62 -9.42
C GLU A 92 7.20 23.92 -8.23
N THR A 93 5.88 23.77 -8.27
CA THR A 93 5.08 23.14 -7.20
C THR A 93 4.84 21.66 -7.46
N ARG A 94 4.92 21.22 -8.73
CA ARG A 94 4.85 19.80 -9.10
C ARG A 94 6.07 19.08 -8.54
N ALA A 95 5.85 18.05 -7.73
CA ALA A 95 6.93 17.17 -7.28
C ALA A 95 7.41 16.34 -8.49
N LYS A 96 8.36 16.88 -9.28
CA LYS A 96 9.01 16.30 -10.48
C LYS A 96 8.40 14.96 -10.93
N GLU A 97 7.29 15.05 -11.65
CA GLU A 97 6.39 13.92 -11.88
C GLU A 97 6.89 12.94 -12.96
N LYS A 98 6.68 11.65 -12.69
CA LYS A 98 6.77 10.47 -13.57
C LYS A 98 8.12 10.04 -14.16
N THR A 99 9.01 10.92 -14.62
CA THR A 99 10.18 10.45 -15.42
C THR A 99 11.32 9.83 -14.61
N VAL A 100 11.43 10.17 -13.32
CA VAL A 100 12.53 9.69 -12.47
C VAL A 100 12.24 8.30 -11.89
N ILE A 101 10.97 7.95 -11.71
CA ILE A 101 10.54 6.74 -11.00
C ILE A 101 10.73 5.48 -11.86
N ASP A 102 10.39 5.49 -13.15
CA ASP A 102 10.64 4.33 -14.04
C ASP A 102 12.15 4.07 -14.24
N ARG A 103 12.96 5.14 -14.28
CA ARG A 103 14.43 5.03 -14.36
C ARG A 103 15.07 4.59 -13.03
N ASP A 104 14.54 5.03 -11.89
CA ASP A 104 15.03 4.62 -10.57
C ASP A 104 14.48 3.25 -10.12
N ALA A 105 13.34 2.76 -10.64
CA ALA A 105 12.87 1.40 -10.38
C ALA A 105 13.92 0.35 -10.80
N GLN A 106 14.64 0.60 -11.90
CA GLN A 106 15.81 -0.21 -12.28
C GLN A 106 16.96 -0.09 -11.26
N ARG A 107 17.15 1.08 -10.66
CA ARG A 107 18.15 1.33 -9.61
C ARG A 107 17.82 0.60 -8.31
N PHE A 108 16.53 0.45 -7.97
CA PHE A 108 16.08 -0.32 -6.80
C PHE A 108 16.14 -1.84 -7.00
N ARG A 109 16.27 -2.35 -8.24
CA ARG A 109 16.55 -3.77 -8.51
C ARG A 109 18.00 -4.15 -8.22
N ALA A 110 18.92 -3.19 -8.25
CA ALA A 110 20.35 -3.47 -8.14
C ALA A 110 20.77 -3.61 -6.67
N VAL A 111 21.26 -4.79 -6.30
CA VAL A 111 22.01 -4.98 -5.05
C VAL A 111 23.20 -4.02 -5.05
N THR A 112 23.34 -3.21 -4.00
CA THR A 112 24.42 -2.24 -3.89
C THR A 112 25.78 -2.93 -4.06
N SER A 113 26.65 -2.38 -4.90
CA SER A 113 28.00 -2.88 -5.14
C SER A 113 28.76 -3.01 -3.82
N GLY A 114 29.16 -4.24 -3.46
CA GLY A 114 29.84 -4.55 -2.20
C GLY A 114 29.03 -5.40 -1.21
N THR A 115 27.74 -5.64 -1.47
CA THR A 115 26.94 -6.56 -0.65
C THR A 115 27.39 -8.00 -0.92
N LYS A 116 27.88 -8.71 0.11
CA LYS A 116 28.16 -10.15 -0.01
C LYS A 116 26.83 -10.88 -0.21
N ARG A 117 26.70 -11.59 -1.32
CA ARG A 117 25.58 -12.51 -1.54
C ARG A 117 25.73 -13.64 -0.53
N HIS A 118 24.82 -13.68 0.44
CA HIS A 118 24.62 -14.87 1.25
C HIS A 118 23.55 -15.72 0.56
N GLU A 119 23.82 -17.02 0.41
CA GLU A 119 22.80 -17.98 0.02
C GLU A 119 21.97 -18.28 1.26
N PHE A 120 20.71 -17.85 1.24
CA PHE A 120 19.73 -18.18 2.25
C PHE A 120 18.95 -19.40 1.79
N GLU A 121 18.60 -20.29 2.72
CA GLU A 121 17.67 -21.36 2.44
C GLU A 121 16.28 -20.78 2.14
N ARG A 122 15.64 -21.27 1.08
CA ARG A 122 14.32 -20.80 0.67
C ARG A 122 13.29 -21.20 1.72
N SER A 123 12.72 -20.21 2.41
CA SER A 123 11.65 -20.40 3.40
C SER A 123 10.67 -19.23 3.31
N PRO A 124 9.76 -19.22 2.31
CA PRO A 124 8.78 -18.15 2.16
C PRO A 124 7.78 -18.17 3.32
N ILE A 125 7.22 -17.00 3.61
CA ILE A 125 6.21 -16.84 4.66
C ILE A 125 4.89 -17.52 4.26
N ALA A 126 4.61 -17.57 2.95
CA ALA A 126 3.46 -18.27 2.37
C ALA A 126 3.88 -19.20 1.21
N ASP A 127 3.35 -20.42 1.22
CA ASP A 127 3.62 -21.46 0.23
C ASP A 127 2.31 -21.97 -0.40
N LYS A 128 2.39 -22.43 -1.65
CA LYS A 128 1.33 -23.20 -2.30
C LYS A 128 1.78 -24.65 -2.42
N LEU A 129 1.08 -25.56 -1.76
CA LEU A 129 1.39 -26.99 -1.73
C LEU A 129 0.38 -27.75 -2.58
N LEU A 130 0.85 -28.54 -3.55
CA LEU A 130 -0.02 -29.46 -4.30
C LEU A 130 -0.28 -30.71 -3.44
N LEU A 131 -1.55 -30.94 -3.13
CA LEU A 131 -2.04 -32.05 -2.34
C LEU A 131 -2.71 -33.08 -3.26
N HIS A 132 -2.21 -34.31 -3.21
CA HIS A 132 -2.91 -35.48 -3.71
C HIS A 132 -3.48 -36.23 -2.51
N LEU A 133 -4.78 -36.07 -2.27
CA LEU A 133 -5.47 -36.68 -1.13
C LEU A 133 -6.16 -37.97 -1.55
N GLU A 134 -6.26 -38.92 -0.62
CA GLU A 134 -7.04 -40.13 -0.82
C GLU A 134 -8.53 -39.82 -0.65
N PRO A 135 -9.40 -40.21 -1.61
CA PRO A 135 -10.84 -40.12 -1.46
C PRO A 135 -11.35 -40.90 -0.23
N PRO A 136 -12.46 -40.49 0.40
CA PRO A 136 -13.02 -41.19 1.55
C PRO A 136 -13.53 -42.58 1.16
N THR A 137 -13.28 -43.56 2.02
CA THR A 137 -13.78 -44.94 1.89
C THR A 137 -14.43 -45.37 3.21
N LEU A 138 -15.05 -46.55 3.24
CA LEU A 138 -15.59 -47.11 4.49
C LEU A 138 -14.47 -47.42 5.50
N ASP A 139 -13.29 -47.81 5.01
CA ASP A 139 -12.13 -48.12 5.85
C ASP A 139 -11.37 -46.85 6.30
N ASN A 140 -11.47 -45.77 5.52
CA ASN A 140 -10.86 -44.48 5.83
C ASN A 140 -11.90 -43.36 5.69
N ASN A 141 -12.63 -43.10 6.77
CA ASN A 141 -13.75 -42.16 6.85
C ASN A 141 -13.42 -40.88 7.67
N ILE A 142 -12.13 -40.53 7.78
CA ILE A 142 -11.72 -39.27 8.43
C ILE A 142 -12.30 -38.07 7.68
N ASP A 143 -12.51 -36.97 8.41
CA ASP A 143 -13.08 -35.74 7.87
C ASP A 143 -12.13 -35.02 6.91
N ASP A 144 -12.70 -34.19 6.04
CA ASP A 144 -11.97 -33.51 4.97
C ASP A 144 -10.89 -32.55 5.49
N CYS A 145 -11.14 -31.86 6.62
CA CYS A 145 -10.15 -30.99 7.25
C CYS A 145 -8.95 -31.82 7.74
N ARG A 146 -9.22 -32.93 8.43
CA ARG A 146 -8.18 -33.83 8.91
C ARG A 146 -7.32 -34.41 7.79
N ARG A 147 -7.91 -34.75 6.63
CA ARG A 147 -7.14 -35.20 5.45
C ARG A 147 -6.09 -34.19 5.00
N ILE A 148 -6.48 -32.91 4.95
CA ILE A 148 -5.60 -31.80 4.57
C ILE A 148 -4.53 -31.58 5.65
N GLU A 149 -4.92 -31.52 6.92
CA GLU A 149 -4.02 -31.30 8.04
C GLU A 149 -2.96 -32.40 8.14
N ASP A 150 -3.34 -33.67 8.06
CA ASP A 150 -2.39 -34.79 8.14
C ASP A 150 -1.38 -34.76 6.97
N TRP A 151 -1.83 -34.38 5.78
CA TRP A 151 -0.93 -34.21 4.62
C TRP A 151 0.06 -33.06 4.84
N ILE A 152 -0.43 -31.89 5.24
CA ILE A 152 0.40 -30.70 5.50
C ILE A 152 1.37 -30.97 6.65
N SER A 153 0.93 -31.67 7.70
CA SER A 153 1.78 -31.98 8.85
C SER A 153 2.93 -32.90 8.45
N LYS A 154 2.65 -33.92 7.64
CA LYS A 154 3.68 -34.83 7.10
C LYS A 154 4.69 -34.09 6.22
N PHE A 155 4.23 -33.12 5.43
CA PHE A 155 5.10 -32.33 4.54
C PHE A 155 5.95 -31.32 5.31
N THR A 156 5.35 -30.58 6.25
CA THR A 156 6.00 -29.45 6.93
C THR A 156 6.76 -29.86 8.19
N GLY A 157 6.48 -31.04 8.76
CA GLY A 157 6.97 -31.47 10.07
C GLY A 157 6.31 -30.75 11.25
N ILE A 158 5.29 -29.93 11.01
CA ILE A 158 4.59 -29.14 12.03
C ILE A 158 3.22 -29.75 12.30
N SER A 159 2.91 -30.05 13.56
CA SER A 159 1.63 -30.64 13.97
C SER A 159 0.57 -29.60 14.32
N SER A 160 0.97 -28.37 14.63
CA SER A 160 0.04 -27.28 14.95
C SER A 160 -0.45 -26.63 13.66
N ILE A 161 -1.64 -27.04 13.21
CA ILE A 161 -2.30 -26.51 12.01
C ILE A 161 -3.61 -25.84 12.41
N GLN A 162 -3.91 -24.69 11.81
CA GLN A 162 -5.17 -23.98 11.97
C GLN A 162 -5.79 -23.64 10.62
N THR A 163 -7.12 -23.58 10.55
CA THR A 163 -7.87 -23.23 9.33
C THR A 163 -9.08 -22.39 9.71
N GLY A 164 -9.34 -21.31 8.96
CA GLY A 164 -10.47 -20.42 9.19
C GLY A 164 -11.82 -21.02 8.75
N LEU A 165 -12.91 -20.64 9.42
CA LEU A 165 -14.27 -21.12 9.13
C LEU A 165 -14.71 -20.93 7.67
N LYS A 166 -14.27 -19.84 7.02
CA LYS A 166 -14.58 -19.57 5.62
C LYS A 166 -14.09 -20.71 4.72
N ILE A 167 -12.87 -21.18 4.95
CA ILE A 167 -12.21 -22.22 4.16
C ILE A 167 -12.85 -23.58 4.46
N ILE A 168 -13.12 -23.87 5.75
CA ILE A 168 -13.80 -25.10 6.18
C ILE A 168 -15.13 -25.30 5.44
N ARG A 169 -15.88 -24.22 5.21
CA ARG A 169 -17.15 -24.27 4.47
C ARG A 169 -16.99 -24.61 2.98
N GLN A 170 -15.82 -24.36 2.40
CA GLN A 170 -15.56 -24.54 0.97
C GLN A 170 -14.87 -25.88 0.66
N ILE A 171 -14.15 -26.43 1.64
CA ILE A 171 -13.38 -27.68 1.51
C ILE A 171 -14.19 -28.83 0.87
N PRO A 172 -15.42 -29.17 1.35
CA PRO A 172 -16.10 -30.36 0.87
C PRO A 172 -16.37 -30.34 -0.64
N ASP A 173 -16.79 -29.20 -1.15
CA ASP A 173 -17.10 -29.01 -2.57
C ASP A 173 -15.81 -29.01 -3.40
N ILE A 174 -14.81 -28.22 -2.99
CA ILE A 174 -13.52 -28.12 -3.72
C ILE A 174 -12.83 -29.48 -3.84
N LEU A 175 -12.79 -30.29 -2.77
CA LEU A 175 -12.16 -31.61 -2.83
C LEU A 175 -12.87 -32.53 -3.84
N ARG A 176 -14.20 -32.55 -3.83
CA ARG A 176 -14.99 -33.47 -4.67
C ARG A 176 -15.00 -33.04 -6.13
N GLU A 177 -15.11 -31.75 -6.40
CA GLU A 177 -15.07 -31.18 -7.75
C GLU A 177 -13.73 -31.37 -8.44
N ASN A 178 -12.64 -31.55 -7.68
CA ASN A 178 -11.28 -31.67 -8.19
C ASN A 178 -10.65 -33.04 -7.93
N GLU A 179 -11.47 -34.08 -7.74
CA GLU A 179 -11.00 -35.47 -7.56
C GLU A 179 -9.90 -35.60 -6.50
N PHE A 180 -10.02 -34.86 -5.40
CA PHE A 180 -9.09 -34.83 -4.28
C PHE A 180 -7.66 -34.39 -4.63
N THR A 181 -7.48 -33.74 -5.79
CA THR A 181 -6.24 -33.03 -6.17
C THR A 181 -6.47 -31.54 -6.05
N VAL A 182 -5.82 -30.92 -5.06
CA VAL A 182 -6.03 -29.51 -4.69
C VAL A 182 -4.72 -28.85 -4.33
N THR A 183 -4.68 -27.52 -4.34
CA THR A 183 -3.52 -26.75 -3.87
C THR A 183 -3.88 -26.02 -2.59
N ALA A 184 -3.16 -26.28 -1.50
CA ALA A 184 -3.32 -25.57 -0.24
C ALA A 184 -2.37 -24.38 -0.18
N ILE A 185 -2.91 -23.20 0.10
CA ILE A 185 -2.12 -22.00 0.39
C ILE A 185 -1.89 -21.97 1.90
N ILE A 186 -0.64 -22.08 2.33
CA ILE A 186 -0.28 -22.11 3.75
C ILE A 186 0.57 -20.90 4.14
N GLY A 187 0.37 -20.40 5.35
CA GLY A 187 1.22 -19.40 6.00
C GLY A 187 1.91 -19.98 7.24
N ARG A 188 3.12 -19.52 7.54
CA ARG A 188 3.86 -19.93 8.74
C ARG A 188 3.95 -18.79 9.74
N ARG A 189 3.51 -19.02 10.98
CA ARG A 189 3.60 -18.05 12.08
C ARG A 189 3.98 -18.73 13.39
N GLN A 190 5.15 -18.39 13.94
CA GLN A 190 5.60 -18.82 15.28
C GLN A 190 5.43 -20.34 15.55
N GLY A 191 5.76 -21.19 14.58
CA GLY A 191 5.63 -22.66 14.72
C GLY A 191 4.23 -23.21 14.48
N VAL A 192 3.28 -22.39 14.05
CA VAL A 192 1.94 -22.78 13.59
C VAL A 192 1.88 -22.63 12.07
N VAL A 193 1.24 -23.60 11.41
CA VAL A 193 0.88 -23.50 9.99
C VAL A 193 -0.59 -23.12 9.90
N GLU A 194 -0.90 -22.05 9.19
CA GLU A 194 -2.26 -21.64 8.90
C GLU A 194 -2.60 -21.97 7.45
N VAL A 195 -3.68 -22.71 7.22
CA VAL A 195 -4.26 -22.83 5.88
C VAL A 195 -4.99 -21.53 5.60
N ILE A 196 -4.44 -20.74 4.67
CA ILE A 196 -4.94 -19.42 4.27
C ILE A 196 -6.06 -19.56 3.24
N ASP A 197 -5.92 -20.51 2.32
CA ASP A 197 -6.94 -20.82 1.30
C ASP A 197 -6.71 -22.20 0.67
N ILE A 198 -7.68 -22.69 -0.11
CA ILE A 198 -7.57 -23.93 -0.89
C ILE A 198 -8.12 -23.70 -2.30
N GLU A 199 -7.35 -24.11 -3.29
CA GLU A 199 -7.68 -24.01 -4.71
C GLU A 199 -7.84 -25.41 -5.33
N GLY A 200 -8.74 -25.56 -6.30
CA GLY A 200 -8.88 -26.80 -7.07
C GLY A 200 -7.72 -27.02 -8.03
N GLY A 201 -7.25 -28.27 -8.16
CA GLY A 201 -6.17 -28.63 -9.08
C GLY A 201 -4.78 -28.17 -8.64
N ASP A 202 -3.85 -28.09 -9.60
CA ASP A 202 -2.48 -27.62 -9.38
C ASP A 202 -2.30 -26.15 -9.75
N THR A 203 -2.17 -25.31 -8.72
CA THR A 203 -1.84 -23.89 -8.83
C THR A 203 -0.51 -23.56 -8.16
N SER A 204 0.29 -24.57 -7.80
CA SER A 204 1.51 -24.42 -7.00
C SER A 204 2.59 -23.55 -7.67
N ALA A 205 2.60 -23.50 -9.00
CA ALA A 205 3.50 -22.65 -9.79
C ALA A 205 3.11 -21.17 -9.80
N GLN A 206 1.87 -20.82 -9.43
CA GLN A 206 1.33 -19.45 -9.45
C GLN A 206 1.36 -18.87 -8.03
N ASN A 207 2.55 -18.53 -7.54
CA ASN A 207 2.74 -17.97 -6.21
C ASN A 207 3.68 -16.76 -6.24
N PHE A 208 3.17 -15.60 -5.84
CA PHE A 208 3.88 -14.32 -5.86
C PHE A 208 3.84 -13.64 -4.49
N MET A 209 4.78 -12.71 -4.28
CA MET A 209 4.83 -11.85 -3.11
C MET A 209 5.08 -10.40 -3.52
N ALA A 210 4.55 -9.46 -2.76
CA ALA A 210 4.91 -8.05 -2.86
C ALA A 210 5.88 -7.70 -1.73
N VAL A 211 7.06 -7.20 -2.08
CA VAL A 211 8.05 -6.69 -1.11
C VAL A 211 8.05 -5.17 -1.18
N VAL A 212 7.74 -4.52 -0.07
CA VAL A 212 7.46 -3.08 -0.01
C VAL A 212 8.48 -2.39 0.89
N ASP A 213 9.22 -1.42 0.35
CA ASP A 213 9.98 -0.45 1.13
C ASP A 213 9.11 0.80 1.32
N VAL A 214 8.73 1.04 2.58
CA VAL A 214 7.87 2.12 3.02
C VAL A 214 8.74 3.26 3.54
N GLY A 215 9.31 4.02 2.60
CA GLY A 215 10.09 5.21 2.91
C GLY A 215 9.22 6.43 3.22
N THR A 216 9.80 7.39 3.94
CA THR A 216 9.13 8.66 4.24
C THR A 216 8.81 9.43 2.96
N SER A 217 9.74 9.48 2.00
CA SER A 217 9.56 10.22 0.73
C SER A 217 9.07 9.34 -0.41
N THR A 218 9.50 8.09 -0.45
CA THR A 218 9.29 7.17 -1.58
C THR A 218 8.82 5.83 -1.05
N ILE A 219 7.85 5.23 -1.72
CA ILE A 219 7.40 3.86 -1.51
C ILE A 219 7.84 3.06 -2.73
N VAL A 220 8.48 1.91 -2.50
CA VAL A 220 8.94 1.02 -3.57
C VAL A 220 8.29 -0.34 -3.37
N VAL A 221 7.73 -0.92 -4.43
CA VAL A 221 7.16 -2.27 -4.43
C VAL A 221 7.90 -3.11 -5.45
N HIS A 222 8.37 -4.27 -5.01
CA HIS A 222 8.88 -5.34 -5.85
C HIS A 222 7.85 -6.47 -5.93
N LEU A 223 7.51 -6.89 -7.13
CA LEU A 223 6.76 -8.12 -7.37
C LEU A 223 7.78 -9.26 -7.51
N VAL A 224 7.66 -10.27 -6.66
CA VAL A 224 8.60 -11.40 -6.56
C VAL A 224 7.84 -12.69 -6.82
N ASP A 225 8.40 -13.55 -7.67
CA ASP A 225 7.95 -14.92 -7.82
C ASP A 225 8.42 -15.73 -6.61
N ALA A 226 7.49 -16.26 -5.82
CA ALA A 226 7.78 -16.99 -4.59
C ALA A 226 8.31 -18.41 -4.84
N VAL A 227 8.18 -18.91 -6.07
CA VAL A 227 8.72 -20.20 -6.53
C VAL A 227 10.20 -20.06 -6.87
N THR A 228 10.55 -19.07 -7.67
CA THR A 228 11.93 -18.87 -8.15
C THR A 228 12.73 -17.89 -7.29
N MET A 229 12.07 -17.13 -6.41
CA MET A 229 12.62 -15.99 -5.68
C MET A 229 13.18 -14.88 -6.58
N ALA A 230 12.76 -14.84 -7.84
CA ALA A 230 13.16 -13.82 -8.79
C ALA A 230 12.23 -12.59 -8.70
N THR A 231 12.81 -11.40 -8.75
CA THR A 231 12.04 -10.16 -8.92
C THR A 231 11.50 -10.10 -10.35
N VAL A 232 10.18 -10.18 -10.47
CA VAL A 232 9.43 -10.07 -11.73
C VAL A 232 9.40 -8.60 -12.19
N GLY A 233 9.07 -7.71 -11.26
CA GLY A 233 8.83 -6.31 -11.52
C GLY A 233 9.17 -5.43 -10.33
N ALA A 234 9.35 -4.13 -10.56
CA ALA A 234 9.52 -3.15 -9.50
C ALA A 234 8.92 -1.82 -9.97
N GLN A 235 8.16 -1.18 -9.09
CA GLN A 235 7.62 0.17 -9.30
C GLN A 235 7.77 0.97 -8.00
N ALA A 236 7.78 2.29 -8.13
CA ALA A 236 7.84 3.18 -6.98
C ALA A 236 6.87 4.35 -7.12
N CYS A 237 6.59 5.03 -6.02
CA CYS A 237 5.93 6.32 -6.05
C CYS A 237 6.40 7.20 -4.91
N PHE A 238 6.11 8.50 -4.99
CA PHE A 238 6.21 9.34 -3.80
C PHE A 238 5.18 8.90 -2.77
N ASN A 239 5.56 9.03 -1.51
CA ASN A 239 4.67 8.77 -0.39
C ASN A 239 3.67 9.93 -0.27
N SER A 240 2.41 9.66 -0.57
CA SER A 240 1.32 10.65 -0.58
C SER A 240 1.02 11.21 0.83
N GLN A 241 1.56 10.59 1.90
CA GLN A 241 1.54 11.18 3.24
C GLN A 241 2.32 12.51 3.33
N SER A 242 3.14 12.84 2.35
CA SER A 242 3.81 14.14 2.22
C SER A 242 2.83 15.32 2.27
N ASN A 243 1.59 15.13 1.81
CA ASN A 243 0.51 16.11 1.91
C ASN A 243 0.14 16.48 3.37
N PHE A 244 0.50 15.63 4.33
CA PHE A 244 0.30 15.84 5.78
C PHE A 244 1.59 16.27 6.49
N GLY A 245 2.68 16.46 5.74
CA GLY A 245 3.97 16.92 6.25
C GLY A 245 5.13 16.25 5.52
N ALA A 246 6.17 17.04 5.21
CA ALA A 246 7.39 16.50 4.60
C ALA A 246 8.08 15.47 5.50
N GLU A 247 8.18 15.79 6.79
CA GLU A 247 8.91 15.00 7.77
C GLU A 247 8.01 14.13 8.64
N VAL A 248 8.58 13.06 9.19
CA VAL A 248 7.88 12.11 10.07
C VAL A 248 7.21 12.80 11.25
N THR A 249 7.87 13.77 11.89
CA THR A 249 7.31 14.48 13.05
C THR A 249 6.03 15.26 12.70
N ALA A 250 6.01 15.91 11.53
CA ALA A 250 4.84 16.65 11.06
C ALA A 250 3.67 15.69 10.77
N ARG A 251 3.96 14.53 10.17
CA ARG A 251 2.97 13.46 9.95
C ARG A 251 2.40 12.90 11.25
N ILE A 252 3.23 12.73 12.29
CA ILE A 252 2.76 12.29 13.61
C ILE A 252 1.79 13.34 14.19
N ILE A 253 2.13 14.64 14.09
CA ILE A 253 1.24 15.73 14.53
C ILE A 253 -0.08 15.72 13.74
N ALA A 254 -0.03 15.49 12.43
CA ALA A 254 -1.22 15.41 11.60
C ALA A 254 -2.11 14.21 11.98
N ALA A 255 -1.53 13.04 12.20
CA ALA A 255 -2.24 11.85 12.67
C ALA A 255 -2.84 12.03 14.07
N GLU A 256 -2.18 12.77 14.98
CA GLU A 256 -2.76 13.13 16.28
C GLU A 256 -4.03 13.98 16.13
N LYS A 257 -4.07 14.89 15.15
CA LYS A 257 -5.22 15.77 14.90
C LYS A 257 -6.33 15.09 14.09
N ARG A 258 -5.98 14.24 13.13
CA ARG A 258 -6.88 13.70 12.10
C ARG A 258 -7.19 12.20 12.24
N GLY A 259 -6.59 11.53 13.24
CA GLY A 259 -6.64 10.08 13.41
C GLY A 259 -5.57 9.32 12.61
N PRO A 260 -5.04 8.20 13.12
CA PRO A 260 -4.05 7.38 12.42
C PRO A 260 -4.59 6.78 11.11
N GLU A 261 -5.90 6.57 11.00
CA GLU A 261 -6.59 5.99 9.85
C GLU A 261 -6.40 6.85 8.59
N THR A 262 -6.31 8.17 8.76
CA THR A 262 -6.12 9.10 7.64
C THR A 262 -4.80 8.85 6.92
N LEU A 263 -3.70 8.74 7.68
CA LEU A 263 -2.37 8.49 7.11
C LEU A 263 -2.20 7.03 6.68
N GLN A 264 -2.86 6.10 7.36
CA GLN A 264 -2.90 4.69 6.99
C GLN A 264 -3.54 4.49 5.63
N ARG A 265 -4.72 5.08 5.41
CA ARG A 265 -5.46 4.94 4.16
C ARG A 265 -4.67 5.41 2.96
N VAL A 266 -4.08 6.61 3.06
CA VAL A 266 -3.27 7.18 1.96
C VAL A 266 -2.07 6.29 1.63
N LEU A 267 -1.42 5.72 2.66
CA LEU A 267 -0.28 4.83 2.46
C LEU A 267 -0.68 3.49 1.83
N VAL A 268 -1.80 2.91 2.27
CA VAL A 268 -2.35 1.66 1.72
C VAL A 268 -2.83 1.88 0.28
N GLU A 269 -3.43 3.02 -0.04
CA GLU A 269 -3.82 3.39 -1.41
C GLU A 269 -2.60 3.46 -2.35
N ASP A 270 -1.50 4.08 -1.91
CA ASP A 270 -0.25 4.12 -2.68
C ASP A 270 0.30 2.71 -2.96
N ILE A 271 0.38 1.86 -1.92
CA ILE A 271 0.89 0.49 -2.02
C ILE A 271 -0.01 -0.36 -2.95
N ASN A 272 -1.32 -0.33 -2.74
CA ASN A 272 -2.28 -1.11 -3.54
C ASN A 272 -2.24 -0.72 -5.02
N ARG A 273 -2.03 0.57 -5.32
CA ARG A 273 -1.89 1.05 -6.71
C ARG A 273 -0.63 0.49 -7.36
N LEU A 274 0.50 0.48 -6.65
CA LEU A 274 1.75 -0.10 -7.16
C LEU A 274 1.62 -1.61 -7.38
N ILE A 275 1.05 -2.34 -6.41
CA ILE A 275 0.81 -3.78 -6.54
C ILE A 275 -0.12 -4.07 -7.72
N SER A 276 -1.22 -3.34 -7.86
CA SER A 276 -2.20 -3.55 -8.93
C SER A 276 -1.61 -3.24 -10.32
N ALA A 277 -0.80 -2.18 -10.41
CA ALA A 277 -0.12 -1.82 -11.65
C ALA A 277 0.93 -2.88 -12.05
N LEU A 278 1.74 -3.36 -11.10
CA LEU A 278 2.70 -4.44 -11.33
C LEU A 278 2.01 -5.75 -11.73
N ALA A 279 0.92 -6.10 -11.05
CA ALA A 279 0.15 -7.30 -11.34
C ALA A 279 -0.43 -7.25 -12.77
N ALA A 280 -1.01 -6.12 -13.15
CA ALA A 280 -1.53 -5.92 -14.51
C ALA A 280 -0.42 -5.94 -15.57
N GLU A 281 0.71 -5.27 -15.33
CA GLU A 281 1.87 -5.23 -16.24
C GLU A 281 2.42 -6.62 -16.53
N HIS A 282 2.45 -7.49 -15.52
CA HIS A 282 3.02 -8.84 -15.61
C HIS A 282 1.97 -9.95 -15.76
N SER A 283 0.70 -9.60 -16.00
CA SER A 283 -0.41 -10.58 -16.12
C SER A 283 -0.53 -11.54 -14.93
N VAL A 284 -0.23 -11.05 -13.72
CA VAL A 284 -0.37 -11.78 -12.47
C VAL A 284 -1.74 -11.49 -11.86
N ASN A 285 -2.47 -12.52 -11.43
CA ASN A 285 -3.72 -12.33 -10.72
C ASN A 285 -3.43 -11.91 -9.27
N LEU A 286 -4.16 -10.92 -8.75
CA LEU A 286 -3.99 -10.44 -7.38
C LEU A 286 -4.18 -11.54 -6.33
N LYS A 287 -5.03 -12.54 -6.60
CA LYS A 287 -5.22 -13.69 -5.70
C LYS A 287 -3.97 -14.56 -5.54
N ASP A 288 -3.05 -14.51 -6.51
CA ASP A 288 -1.81 -15.28 -6.51
C ASP A 288 -0.66 -14.55 -5.81
N ILE A 289 -0.90 -13.31 -5.34
CA ILE A 289 0.01 -12.58 -4.45
C ILE A 289 -0.33 -12.99 -3.01
N THR A 290 0.31 -14.04 -2.51
CA THR A 290 -0.05 -14.70 -1.25
C THR A 290 0.59 -14.07 -0.01
N ALA A 291 1.61 -13.22 -0.20
CA ALA A 291 2.25 -12.51 0.90
C ALA A 291 2.62 -11.07 0.50
N VAL A 292 2.56 -10.18 1.49
CA VAL A 292 3.08 -8.81 1.39
C VAL A 292 4.06 -8.60 2.55
N VAL A 293 5.30 -8.29 2.22
CA VAL A 293 6.38 -8.05 3.19
C VAL A 293 6.75 -6.58 3.16
N CYS A 294 6.51 -5.86 4.25
CA CYS A 294 6.77 -4.44 4.34
C CYS A 294 7.95 -4.16 5.27
N ALA A 295 8.87 -3.29 4.83
CA ALA A 295 9.95 -2.74 5.63
C ALA A 295 9.84 -1.21 5.64
N GLY A 296 10.16 -0.58 6.76
CA GLY A 296 10.10 0.87 6.89
C GLY A 296 10.55 1.30 8.28
N ASN A 297 10.75 2.61 8.48
CA ASN A 297 11.04 3.12 9.81
C ASN A 297 9.84 2.95 10.75
N THR A 298 10.08 3.05 12.07
CA THR A 298 9.07 2.79 13.12
C THR A 298 7.76 3.55 12.89
N ALA A 299 7.82 4.83 12.53
CA ALA A 299 6.62 5.63 12.31
C ALA A 299 5.86 5.20 11.05
N MET A 300 6.57 4.87 9.97
CA MET A 300 5.94 4.36 8.73
C MET A 300 5.20 3.04 8.98
N MET A 301 5.79 2.12 9.73
CA MET A 301 5.14 0.86 10.07
C MET A 301 3.91 1.05 10.95
N HIS A 302 3.96 2.01 11.89
CA HIS A 302 2.79 2.36 12.69
C HIS A 302 1.68 2.98 11.83
N PHE A 303 2.01 3.88 10.89
CA PHE A 303 1.02 4.41 9.97
C PHE A 303 0.42 3.32 9.08
N LEU A 304 1.23 2.42 8.53
CA LEU A 304 0.73 1.32 7.69
C LEU A 304 -0.28 0.44 8.43
N LEU A 305 -0.01 0.16 9.71
CA LEU A 305 -0.84 -0.69 10.56
C LEU A 305 -1.97 0.07 11.27
N GLY A 306 -2.09 1.38 11.08
CA GLY A 306 -3.09 2.21 11.77
C GLY A 306 -2.84 2.34 13.28
N ILE A 307 -1.62 2.08 13.75
CA ILE A 307 -1.25 2.11 15.17
C ILE A 307 -0.98 3.58 15.59
N PRO A 308 -1.45 4.02 16.78
CA PRO A 308 -1.17 5.36 17.28
C PRO A 308 0.33 5.68 17.37
N THR A 309 0.74 6.84 16.86
CA THR A 309 2.16 7.26 16.77
C THR A 309 2.57 8.36 17.76
N ARG A 310 1.63 8.93 18.51
CA ARG A 310 1.83 10.13 19.37
C ARG A 310 3.05 10.06 20.30
N ASN A 311 3.32 8.88 20.87
CA ASN A 311 4.38 8.70 21.87
C ASN A 311 5.77 8.53 21.25
N ILE A 312 5.86 8.25 19.94
CA ILE A 312 7.14 8.12 19.25
C ILE A 312 7.94 9.43 19.33
N ARG A 313 7.26 10.59 19.22
CA ARG A 313 7.90 11.92 19.25
C ARG A 313 7.91 12.59 20.63
N ARG A 314 7.17 12.07 21.61
CA ARG A 314 7.03 12.68 22.94
C ARG A 314 7.93 11.93 23.90
N SER A 315 8.74 12.66 24.67
CA SER A 315 9.55 12.05 25.73
C SER A 315 8.67 11.15 26.61
N PRO A 316 9.07 9.88 26.88
CA PRO A 316 10.40 9.29 26.65
C PRO A 316 10.59 8.56 25.31
N TYR A 317 9.87 8.94 24.25
CA TYR A 317 10.03 8.48 22.86
C TYR A 317 9.70 6.99 22.64
N ILE A 318 8.55 6.56 23.14
CA ILE A 318 8.16 5.16 23.18
C ILE A 318 7.19 4.85 22.03
N ALA A 319 7.61 3.94 21.16
CA ALA A 319 6.74 3.34 20.15
C ALA A 319 5.72 2.39 20.79
N THR A 320 4.58 2.20 20.14
CA THR A 320 3.52 1.32 20.66
C THR A 320 3.97 -0.15 20.64
N THR A 321 4.68 -0.57 19.59
CA THR A 321 5.31 -1.89 19.49
C THR A 321 6.51 -1.83 18.54
N ILE A 322 7.46 -2.75 18.72
CA ILE A 322 8.55 -3.03 17.78
C ILE A 322 8.35 -4.37 17.04
N GLU A 323 7.38 -5.17 17.50
CA GLU A 323 7.00 -6.49 16.96
C GLU A 323 5.46 -6.55 16.93
N PRO A 324 4.81 -5.90 15.94
CA PRO A 324 3.36 -5.90 15.80
C PRO A 324 2.79 -7.27 15.37
#